data_AF-A0A3B9UUG1-F1
#
_entry.id   AF-A0A3B9UUG1-F1
#
_cell.length_a   1.000
_cell.length_b   1.000
_cell.length_c   1.000
_cell.angle_alpha   90.00
_cell.angle_beta   90.00
_cell.angle_gamma   90.00
#
_symmetry.space_group_name_H-M   'P 1'
#
loop_
_entity.id
_entity.type
_entity.pdbx_description
1 polymer ?
#
loop_
_entity_poly.entity_id
_entity_poly.type
_entity_poly.pdbx_seq_one_letter_code
_entity_poly.pdbx_strand_id
1 'polypeptide(L)'
;MNMNLSLVDILKNHLNEDEEICQYDIKVLRVQYLKKSGKLRIHIKGNSNVKEENKPRVEKLLKNILPSFNDLEFIWYIDIKSANLEEICSMYWTDVVAAVTSKSPALKTVLLNCKKTVEDDTLNIFISNRFICELLCNKNMEHNLRTTLKEVYGINASIKVQYDTDKKFDYFKEKEKENINIIQEVMKDKPMAVSKEISKPKPSSNSNQGGYKKTK
;
A
#
# COMPACT_ATOMS: atom_id res chain seq x y z
N MET A 1 -40.56 35.61 3.26
CA MET A 1 -40.42 34.13 3.36
C MET A 1 -39.06 33.85 3.98
N ASN A 2 -39.03 33.41 5.24
CA ASN A 2 -37.78 33.05 5.93
C ASN A 2 -37.28 31.71 5.40
N MET A 3 -36.30 31.71 4.50
CA MET A 3 -35.52 30.51 4.24
C MET A 3 -34.58 30.31 5.41
N ASN A 4 -34.86 29.32 6.26
CA ASN A 4 -33.87 28.76 7.17
C ASN A 4 -32.83 28.02 6.32
N LEU A 5 -31.87 28.74 5.74
CA LEU A 5 -30.72 28.09 5.13
C LEU A 5 -29.87 27.48 6.23
N SER A 6 -29.50 26.21 6.07
CA SER A 6 -28.52 25.62 6.97
C SER A 6 -27.17 26.34 6.79
N LEU A 7 -26.34 26.37 7.84
CA LEU A 7 -25.00 26.96 7.75
C LEU A 7 -24.18 26.34 6.60
N VAL A 8 -24.43 25.06 6.29
CA VAL A 8 -23.84 24.36 5.15
C VAL A 8 -24.24 25.00 3.82
N ASP A 9 -25.50 25.39 3.66
CA ASP A 9 -25.99 25.97 2.41
C ASP A 9 -25.53 27.42 2.22
N ILE A 10 -25.40 28.18 3.32
CA ILE A 10 -24.78 29.52 3.30
C ILE A 10 -23.34 29.44 2.81
N LEU A 11 -22.55 28.50 3.36
CA LEU A 11 -21.15 28.33 2.97
C LEU A 11 -21.02 27.83 1.52
N LYS A 12 -21.93 26.96 1.06
CA LYS A 12 -21.96 26.50 -0.33
C LYS A 12 -22.19 27.65 -1.31
N ASN A 13 -23.17 28.51 -1.05
CA ASN A 13 -23.50 29.61 -1.95
C ASN A 13 -22.30 30.55 -2.15
N HIS A 14 -21.60 30.90 -1.07
CA HIS A 14 -20.41 31.74 -1.15
C HIS A 14 -19.22 31.09 -1.85
N LEU A 15 -19.06 29.76 -1.76
CA LEU A 15 -18.02 29.06 -2.52
C LEU A 15 -18.30 29.06 -4.03
N ASN A 16 -19.57 29.07 -4.43
CA ASN A 16 -19.99 29.10 -5.83
C ASN A 16 -19.95 30.52 -6.45
N GLU A 17 -19.96 31.56 -5.62
CA GLU A 17 -19.86 32.97 -6.04
C GLU A 17 -18.42 33.39 -6.36
N ASP A 18 -17.42 32.68 -5.84
CA ASP A 18 -16.00 32.97 -6.11
C ASP A 18 -15.55 32.32 -7.43
N GLU A 19 -15.28 33.14 -8.45
CA GLU A 19 -14.93 32.70 -9.82
C GLU A 19 -13.68 31.80 -9.88
N GLU A 20 -12.71 32.01 -8.98
CA GLU A 20 -11.48 31.20 -8.95
C GLU A 20 -11.65 29.89 -8.18
N ILE A 21 -12.57 29.85 -7.20
CA ILE A 21 -12.79 28.67 -6.35
C ILE A 21 -13.87 27.74 -6.92
N CYS A 22 -14.86 28.29 -7.61
CA CYS A 22 -15.99 27.55 -8.17
C CYS A 22 -15.56 26.46 -9.17
N GLN A 23 -14.45 26.67 -9.90
CA GLN A 23 -13.88 25.68 -10.84
C GLN A 23 -13.47 24.36 -10.19
N TYR A 24 -13.27 24.32 -8.87
CA TYR A 24 -12.77 23.16 -8.15
C TYR A 24 -13.88 22.23 -7.61
N ASP A 25 -15.15 22.53 -7.88
CA ASP A 25 -16.34 21.76 -7.43
C ASP A 25 -16.27 21.43 -5.91
N ILE A 26 -15.92 22.42 -5.10
CA ILE A 26 -15.71 22.26 -3.67
C ILE A 26 -17.07 22.23 -2.96
N LYS A 27 -17.30 21.16 -2.19
CA LYS A 27 -18.56 20.92 -1.46
C LYS A 27 -18.34 20.91 0.04
N VAL A 28 -19.07 21.75 0.76
CA VAL A 28 -19.19 21.62 2.23
C VAL A 28 -20.12 20.45 2.53
N LEU A 29 -19.57 19.41 3.17
CA LEU A 29 -20.32 18.20 3.51
C LEU A 29 -21.13 18.40 4.78
N ARG A 30 -20.49 18.96 5.81
CA ARG A 30 -21.10 19.20 7.12
C ARG A 30 -20.27 20.19 7.93
N VAL A 31 -20.94 20.84 8.87
CA VAL A 31 -20.31 21.67 9.90
C VAL A 31 -20.66 21.10 11.27
N GLN A 32 -19.66 20.99 12.15
CA GLN A 32 -19.81 20.43 13.50
C GLN A 32 -19.25 21.39 14.54
N TYR A 33 -20.04 21.70 15.56
CA TYR A 33 -19.56 22.46 16.70
C TYR A 33 -19.11 21.53 17.84
N LEU A 34 -17.82 21.55 18.14
CA LEU A 34 -17.21 20.74 19.18
C LEU A 34 -17.30 21.47 20.52
N LYS A 35 -18.43 21.28 21.21
CA LYS A 35 -18.73 21.97 22.49
C LYS A 35 -17.62 21.89 23.55
N LYS A 36 -16.89 20.76 23.62
CA LYS A 36 -15.81 20.56 24.60
C LYS A 36 -14.56 21.39 24.32
N SER A 37 -14.29 21.70 23.05
CA SER A 37 -13.11 22.46 22.63
C SER A 37 -13.44 23.86 22.12
N GLY A 38 -14.74 24.22 22.01
CA GLY A 38 -15.19 25.50 21.46
C GLY A 38 -14.91 25.68 19.96
N LYS A 39 -14.51 24.60 19.26
CA LYS A 39 -14.09 24.66 17.86
C LYS A 39 -15.23 24.40 16.91
N LEU A 40 -15.24 25.10 15.78
CA LEU A 40 -16.14 24.78 14.67
C LEU A 40 -15.34 24.03 13.60
N ARG A 41 -15.72 22.78 13.39
CA ARG A 41 -15.10 21.86 12.43
C ARG A 41 -15.91 21.84 11.14
N ILE A 42 -15.26 22.17 10.03
CA ILE A 42 -15.87 22.23 8.70
C ILE A 42 -15.27 21.08 7.87
N HIS A 43 -16.15 20.19 7.40
CA HIS A 43 -15.78 19.08 6.54
C HIS A 43 -16.01 19.48 5.08
N ILE A 44 -14.93 19.58 4.32
CA ILE A 44 -14.90 20.05 2.93
C ILE A 44 -14.49 18.91 2.03
N LYS A 45 -15.16 18.76 0.88
CA LYS A 45 -14.81 17.83 -0.17
C LYS A 45 -14.39 18.62 -1.40
N GLY A 46 -13.17 18.44 -1.88
CA GLY A 46 -12.66 19.08 -3.10
C GLY A 46 -12.33 18.05 -4.18
N ASN A 47 -12.38 18.45 -5.45
CA ASN A 47 -11.87 17.63 -6.56
C ASN A 47 -10.37 17.29 -6.37
N SER A 48 -9.89 16.16 -6.90
CA SER A 48 -8.46 15.81 -6.94
C SER A 48 -7.57 16.91 -7.55
N ASN A 49 -8.13 17.76 -8.40
CA ASN A 49 -7.42 18.88 -9.02
C ASN A 49 -7.17 20.08 -8.06
N VAL A 50 -7.71 20.05 -6.84
CA VAL A 50 -7.41 21.05 -5.81
C VAL A 50 -6.00 20.85 -5.29
N LYS A 51 -5.07 21.66 -5.80
CA LYS A 51 -3.69 21.71 -5.31
C LYS A 51 -3.64 22.20 -3.86
N GLU A 52 -2.66 21.73 -3.09
CA GLU A 52 -2.41 22.15 -1.70
C GLU A 52 -2.25 23.67 -1.56
N GLU A 53 -1.65 24.34 -2.56
CA GLU A 53 -1.48 25.80 -2.59
C GLU A 53 -2.81 26.58 -2.59
N ASN A 54 -3.89 25.96 -3.06
CA ASN A 54 -5.21 26.60 -3.14
C ASN A 54 -6.06 26.39 -1.87
N LYS A 55 -5.75 25.38 -1.06
CA LYS A 55 -6.51 25.08 0.17
C LYS A 55 -6.51 26.24 1.18
N PRO A 56 -5.37 26.91 1.48
CA PRO A 56 -5.36 28.05 2.40
C PRO A 56 -6.27 29.20 1.94
N ARG A 57 -6.45 29.34 0.61
CA ARG A 57 -7.29 30.38 0.02
C ARG A 57 -8.77 30.12 0.30
N VAL A 58 -9.20 28.87 0.12
CA VAL A 58 -10.56 28.41 0.46
C VAL A 58 -10.82 28.52 1.96
N GLU A 59 -9.87 28.13 2.79
CA GLU A 59 -9.98 28.26 4.24
C GLU A 59 -10.09 29.73 4.68
N LYS A 60 -9.33 30.63 4.05
CA LYS A 60 -9.42 32.07 4.31
C LYS A 60 -10.78 32.64 3.92
N LEU A 61 -11.33 32.23 2.78
CA LEU A 61 -12.68 32.62 2.35
C LEU A 61 -13.72 32.19 3.40
N LEU A 62 -13.68 30.93 3.84
CA LEU A 62 -14.61 30.39 4.83
C LEU A 62 -14.42 31.03 6.22
N LYS A 63 -13.19 31.38 6.61
CA LYS A 63 -12.91 32.16 7.83
C LYS A 63 -13.56 33.54 7.78
N ASN A 64 -13.48 34.23 6.64
CA ASN A 64 -14.07 35.56 6.48
C ASN A 64 -15.59 35.54 6.58
N ILE A 65 -16.24 34.44 6.17
CA ILE A 65 -17.70 34.26 6.26
C ILE A 65 -18.13 33.98 7.72
N LEU A 66 -17.23 33.46 8.56
CA LEU A 66 -17.50 33.05 9.93
C LEU A 66 -16.66 33.84 10.96
N PRO A 67 -16.73 35.18 10.98
CA PRO A 67 -15.87 36.01 11.83
C PRO A 67 -16.13 35.82 13.32
N SER A 68 -17.30 35.30 13.70
CA SER A 68 -17.67 35.03 15.10
C SER A 68 -17.00 33.78 15.69
N PHE A 69 -16.29 32.97 14.87
CA PHE A 69 -15.60 31.77 15.33
C PHE A 69 -14.07 31.94 15.22
N ASN A 70 -13.40 32.02 16.37
CA ASN A 70 -11.95 32.23 16.42
C ASN A 70 -11.14 30.94 16.18
N ASP A 71 -11.75 29.76 16.37
CA ASP A 71 -11.07 28.46 16.25
C ASP A 71 -11.80 27.55 15.25
N LEU A 72 -11.41 27.72 13.99
CA LEU A 72 -11.93 26.98 12.84
C LEU A 72 -10.98 25.84 12.46
N GLU A 73 -11.51 24.63 12.43
CA GLU A 73 -10.79 23.42 12.00
C GLU A 73 -11.34 22.96 10.65
N PHE A 74 -10.47 22.82 9.65
CA PHE A 74 -10.85 22.35 8.32
C PHE A 74 -10.39 20.91 8.12
N ILE A 75 -11.33 20.05 7.71
CA ILE A 75 -11.04 18.67 7.33
C ILE A 75 -11.34 18.52 5.85
N TRP A 76 -10.28 18.31 5.07
CA TRP A 76 -10.34 18.10 3.63
C TRP A 76 -10.51 16.62 3.28
N TYR A 77 -11.52 16.35 2.48
CA TYR A 77 -11.71 15.09 1.77
C TYR A 77 -11.45 15.34 0.29
N ILE A 78 -10.75 14.42 -0.35
CA ILE A 78 -10.63 14.43 -1.81
C ILE A 78 -11.84 13.67 -2.36
N ASP A 79 -12.51 14.24 -3.36
CA ASP A 79 -13.47 13.50 -4.17
C ASP A 79 -12.71 12.54 -5.07
N ILE A 80 -12.46 11.35 -4.55
CA ILE A 80 -11.65 10.32 -5.20
C ILE A 80 -12.29 9.79 -6.49
N LYS A 81 -13.51 10.23 -6.83
CA LYS A 81 -14.17 9.97 -8.12
C LYS A 81 -13.56 10.73 -9.29
N SER A 82 -12.75 11.77 -9.06
CA SER A 82 -12.10 12.54 -10.14
C SER A 82 -10.66 12.11 -10.43
N ALA A 83 -10.08 11.24 -9.59
CA ALA A 83 -8.75 10.70 -9.88
C ALA A 83 -8.85 9.77 -11.10
N ASN A 84 -7.96 9.92 -12.08
CA ASN A 84 -7.88 8.96 -13.18
C ASN A 84 -7.00 7.75 -12.80
N LEU A 85 -7.02 6.69 -13.62
CA LEU A 85 -6.28 5.46 -13.32
C LEU A 85 -4.77 5.69 -13.17
N GLU A 86 -4.21 6.63 -13.92
CA GLU A 86 -2.78 6.98 -13.90
C GLU A 86 -2.39 7.71 -12.59
N GLU A 87 -3.21 8.64 -12.14
CA GLU A 87 -3.06 9.32 -10.84
C GLU A 87 -3.15 8.34 -9.67
N ILE A 88 -4.04 7.35 -9.75
CA ILE A 88 -4.13 6.30 -8.73
C ILE A 88 -2.87 5.44 -8.71
N CYS A 89 -2.39 5.03 -9.89
CA CYS A 89 -1.19 4.18 -9.99
C CYS A 89 0.09 4.90 -9.58
N SER A 90 0.12 6.23 -9.62
CA SER A 90 1.28 7.04 -9.25
C SER A 90 1.23 7.55 -7.80
N MET A 91 0.13 8.16 -7.38
CA MET A 91 0.01 8.84 -6.09
C MET A 91 -0.60 7.97 -4.99
N TYR A 92 -1.54 7.08 -5.35
CA TYR A 92 -2.37 6.35 -4.39
C TYR A 92 -2.14 4.84 -4.39
N TRP A 93 -1.13 4.36 -5.13
CA TRP A 93 -0.88 2.93 -5.31
C TRP A 93 -0.64 2.20 -3.98
N THR A 94 0.06 2.83 -3.04
CA THR A 94 0.31 2.25 -1.72
C THR A 94 -0.99 1.93 -0.97
N ASP A 95 -2.00 2.80 -1.09
CA ASP A 95 -3.30 2.63 -0.45
C ASP A 95 -4.10 1.51 -1.13
N VAL A 96 -4.09 1.48 -2.47
CA VAL A 96 -4.68 0.39 -3.26
C VAL A 96 -4.09 -0.95 -2.84
N VAL A 97 -2.75 -1.04 -2.76
CA VAL A 97 -2.06 -2.26 -2.36
C VAL A 97 -2.42 -2.65 -0.92
N ALA A 98 -2.46 -1.69 0.01
CA ALA A 98 -2.83 -1.96 1.39
C ALA A 98 -4.25 -2.54 1.50
N ALA A 99 -5.20 -2.01 0.73
CA ALA A 99 -6.57 -2.49 0.69
C ALA A 99 -6.66 -3.94 0.18
N VAL A 100 -6.07 -4.24 -0.98
CA VAL A 100 -6.16 -5.58 -1.61
C VAL A 100 -5.33 -6.65 -0.89
N THR A 101 -4.26 -6.27 -0.20
CA THR A 101 -3.38 -7.22 0.50
C THR A 101 -3.70 -7.39 1.98
N SER A 102 -4.74 -6.73 2.49
CA SER A 102 -5.23 -6.90 3.86
C SER A 102 -5.41 -8.36 4.28
N LYS A 103 -5.91 -9.21 3.36
CA LYS A 103 -6.10 -10.66 3.56
C LYS A 103 -4.91 -11.53 3.12
N SER A 104 -3.89 -10.95 2.48
CA SER A 104 -2.71 -11.68 2.00
C SER A 104 -1.46 -10.78 2.04
N PRO A 105 -0.91 -10.50 3.24
CA PRO A 105 0.20 -9.56 3.43
C PRO A 105 1.47 -9.93 2.66
N ALA A 106 1.70 -11.23 2.41
CA ALA A 106 2.84 -11.73 1.66
C ALA A 106 2.94 -11.16 0.22
N LEU A 107 1.82 -10.70 -0.35
CA LEU A 107 1.77 -10.14 -1.71
C LEU A 107 1.99 -8.62 -1.72
N LYS A 108 2.00 -7.97 -0.56
CA LYS A 108 2.16 -6.51 -0.43
C LYS A 108 3.46 -6.04 -1.03
N THR A 109 4.58 -6.62 -0.59
CA THR A 109 5.93 -6.25 -1.06
C THR A 109 6.07 -6.44 -2.57
N VAL A 110 5.45 -7.49 -3.11
CA VAL A 110 5.46 -7.79 -4.55
C VAL A 110 4.76 -6.68 -5.34
N LEU A 111 3.54 -6.30 -4.93
CA LEU A 111 2.75 -5.28 -5.62
C LEU A 111 3.31 -3.86 -5.45
N LEU A 112 3.96 -3.56 -4.32
CA LEU A 112 4.65 -2.27 -4.15
C LEU A 112 5.83 -2.14 -5.12
N ASN A 113 6.62 -3.21 -5.27
CA ASN A 113 7.86 -3.18 -6.04
C ASN A 113 7.71 -3.59 -7.51
N CYS A 114 6.50 -3.96 -7.96
CA CYS A 114 6.28 -4.37 -9.34
C CYS A 114 6.36 -3.19 -10.32
N LYS A 115 6.77 -3.49 -11.56
CA LYS A 115 6.65 -2.55 -12.67
C LYS A 115 5.18 -2.48 -13.08
N LYS A 116 4.69 -1.26 -13.33
CA LYS A 116 3.29 -0.98 -13.68
C LYS A 116 3.26 0.01 -14.83
N THR A 117 2.36 -0.20 -15.78
CA THR A 117 2.05 0.78 -16.83
C THR A 117 0.54 0.91 -16.97
N VAL A 118 0.10 2.10 -17.33
CA VAL A 118 -1.30 2.37 -17.67
C VAL A 118 -1.36 2.62 -19.17
N GLU A 119 -2.19 1.87 -19.86
CA GLU A 119 -2.48 2.01 -21.29
C GLU A 119 -4.00 2.09 -21.43
N ASP A 120 -4.50 3.27 -21.84
CA ASP A 120 -5.93 3.60 -21.83
C ASP A 120 -6.56 3.31 -20.46
N ASP A 121 -7.59 2.46 -20.42
CA ASP A 121 -8.27 2.03 -19.19
C ASP A 121 -7.69 0.71 -18.61
N THR A 122 -6.49 0.31 -19.03
CA THR A 122 -5.85 -0.95 -18.63
C THR A 122 -4.62 -0.71 -17.77
N LEU A 123 -4.65 -1.24 -16.54
CA LEU A 123 -3.48 -1.36 -15.68
C LEU A 123 -2.75 -2.67 -15.98
N ASN A 124 -1.52 -2.57 -16.50
CA ASN A 124 -0.62 -3.70 -16.71
C ASN A 124 0.37 -3.79 -15.55
N ILE A 125 0.43 -4.96 -14.91
CA ILE A 125 1.31 -5.25 -13.77
C ILE A 125 2.29 -6.34 -14.18
N PHE A 126 3.58 -6.02 -14.11
CA PHE A 126 4.66 -6.91 -14.53
C PHE A 126 5.39 -7.48 -13.32
N ILE A 127 5.42 -8.80 -13.23
CA ILE A 127 6.01 -9.56 -12.13
C ILE A 127 7.20 -10.34 -12.65
N SER A 128 8.37 -10.11 -12.07
CA SER A 128 9.62 -10.74 -12.50
C SER A 128 9.83 -12.17 -12.00
N ASN A 129 8.98 -12.66 -11.10
CA ASN A 129 9.00 -14.04 -10.61
C ASN A 129 7.76 -14.79 -11.10
N ARG A 130 7.99 -15.85 -11.90
CA ARG A 130 6.92 -16.64 -12.53
C ARG A 130 6.00 -17.30 -11.50
N PHE A 131 6.56 -17.90 -10.45
CA PHE A 131 5.78 -18.54 -9.40
C PHE A 131 4.87 -17.54 -8.68
N ILE A 132 5.39 -16.35 -8.38
CA ILE A 132 4.62 -15.29 -7.74
C ILE A 132 3.54 -14.73 -8.69
N CYS A 133 3.85 -14.60 -9.98
CA CYS A 133 2.87 -14.22 -10.99
C CYS A 133 1.71 -15.22 -11.04
N GLU A 134 2.00 -16.52 -11.13
CA GLU A 134 0.99 -17.58 -11.12
C GLU A 134 0.19 -17.59 -9.81
N LEU A 135 0.84 -17.37 -8.66
CA LEU A 135 0.16 -17.25 -7.38
C LEU A 135 -0.81 -16.06 -7.32
N LEU A 136 -0.44 -14.90 -7.87
CA LEU A 136 -1.29 -13.72 -7.95
C LEU A 136 -2.51 -13.98 -8.85
N CYS A 137 -2.32 -14.61 -10.00
CA CYS A 137 -3.40 -15.00 -10.90
C CYS A 137 -4.35 -16.01 -10.22
N ASN A 138 -3.81 -17.05 -9.58
CA ASN A 138 -4.59 -18.07 -8.85
C ASN A 138 -5.39 -17.49 -7.68
N LYS A 139 -4.93 -16.40 -7.07
CA LYS A 139 -5.63 -15.66 -6.01
C LYS A 139 -6.60 -14.61 -6.54
N ASN A 140 -6.87 -14.59 -7.84
CA ASN A 140 -7.75 -13.62 -8.52
C ASN A 140 -7.35 -12.16 -8.23
N MET A 141 -6.05 -11.87 -8.21
CA MET A 141 -5.59 -10.52 -7.85
C MET A 141 -6.11 -9.45 -8.81
N GLU A 142 -6.24 -9.77 -10.09
CA GLU A 142 -6.84 -8.90 -11.11
C GLU A 142 -8.27 -8.49 -10.73
N HIS A 143 -9.07 -9.44 -10.26
CA HIS A 143 -10.43 -9.18 -9.81
C HIS A 143 -10.42 -8.32 -8.53
N ASN A 144 -9.58 -8.66 -7.56
CA ASN A 144 -9.52 -7.93 -6.29
C ASN A 144 -9.13 -6.46 -6.50
N LEU A 145 -8.10 -6.21 -7.31
CA LEU A 145 -7.69 -4.86 -7.67
C LEU A 145 -8.81 -4.11 -8.41
N ARG A 146 -9.48 -4.76 -9.38
CA ARG A 146 -10.58 -4.14 -10.12
C ARG A 146 -11.72 -3.74 -9.19
N THR A 147 -12.11 -4.64 -8.29
CA THR A 147 -13.18 -4.41 -7.32
C THR A 147 -12.80 -3.28 -6.37
N THR A 148 -11.57 -3.26 -5.85
CA THR A 148 -11.09 -2.16 -4.99
C THR A 148 -11.05 -0.82 -5.72
N LEU A 149 -10.57 -0.77 -6.96
CA LEU A 149 -10.59 0.47 -7.77
C LEU A 149 -12.01 0.98 -7.97
N LYS A 150 -12.97 0.07 -8.23
CA LYS A 150 -14.37 0.43 -8.40
C LYS A 150 -15.02 0.89 -7.09
N GLU A 151 -14.78 0.20 -5.99
CA GLU A 151 -15.44 0.48 -4.70
C GLU A 151 -14.87 1.72 -4.01
N VAL A 152 -13.55 1.91 -4.05
CA VAL A 152 -12.86 3.00 -3.33
C VAL A 152 -12.72 4.25 -4.20
N TYR A 153 -12.45 4.08 -5.49
CA TYR A 153 -12.15 5.18 -6.42
C TYR A 153 -13.24 5.39 -7.48
N GLY A 154 -14.22 4.48 -7.60
CA GLY A 154 -15.30 4.62 -8.59
C GLY A 154 -14.89 4.33 -10.04
N ILE A 155 -13.67 3.78 -10.27
CA ILE A 155 -13.14 3.55 -11.61
C ILE A 155 -13.39 2.12 -12.08
N ASN A 156 -13.85 1.99 -13.33
CA ASN A 156 -13.87 0.72 -14.03
C ASN A 156 -12.59 0.57 -14.86
N ALA A 157 -11.61 -0.17 -14.35
CA ALA A 157 -10.36 -0.46 -15.05
C ALA A 157 -10.24 -1.94 -15.42
N SER A 158 -9.61 -2.21 -16.56
CA SER A 158 -9.09 -3.53 -16.89
C SER A 158 -7.75 -3.74 -16.20
N ILE A 159 -7.49 -4.95 -15.72
CA ILE A 159 -6.25 -5.27 -15.01
C ILE A 159 -5.67 -6.54 -15.59
N LYS A 160 -4.37 -6.50 -15.91
CA LYS A 160 -3.61 -7.63 -16.43
C LYS A 160 -2.37 -7.84 -15.57
N VAL A 161 -2.22 -9.03 -15.00
CA VAL A 161 -1.00 -9.44 -14.29
C VAL A 161 -0.21 -10.36 -15.21
N GLN A 162 1.02 -9.98 -15.54
CA GLN A 162 1.85 -10.67 -16.50
C GLN A 162 3.25 -10.93 -15.95
N TYR A 163 3.83 -12.04 -16.38
CA TYR A 163 5.22 -12.34 -16.11
C TYR A 163 6.11 -11.46 -16.98
N ASP A 164 7.02 -10.72 -16.35
CA ASP A 164 7.99 -9.88 -17.05
C ASP A 164 9.06 -10.77 -17.70
N THR A 165 8.97 -10.97 -19.01
CA THR A 165 9.93 -11.76 -19.77
C THR A 165 11.25 -11.02 -20.01
N ASP A 166 11.26 -9.69 -19.89
CA ASP A 166 12.42 -8.85 -20.21
C ASP A 166 13.39 -8.73 -19.04
N LYS A 167 12.93 -9.03 -17.82
CA LYS A 167 13.78 -9.06 -16.63
C LYS A 167 13.70 -10.43 -15.95
N LYS A 168 14.74 -11.26 -16.19
CA LYS A 168 15.27 -12.17 -15.16
C LYS A 168 15.75 -11.31 -13.98
N PHE A 169 14.83 -10.81 -13.16
CA PHE A 169 15.17 -10.14 -11.91
C PHE A 169 15.57 -11.25 -10.94
N ASP A 170 16.86 -11.53 -10.89
CA ASP A 170 17.48 -12.50 -9.99
C ASP A 170 17.41 -11.98 -8.54
N TYR A 171 16.20 -11.94 -7.96
CA TYR A 171 16.02 -11.78 -6.51
C TYR A 171 16.82 -12.84 -5.72
N PHE A 172 17.12 -13.97 -6.35
CA PHE A 172 18.00 -15.01 -5.81
C PHE A 172 19.50 -14.69 -5.92
N LYS A 173 19.98 -13.94 -6.92
CA LYS A 173 21.44 -13.67 -7.05
C LYS A 173 21.96 -12.65 -6.06
N GLU A 174 21.17 -11.66 -5.66
CA GLU A 174 21.61 -10.69 -4.64
C GLU A 174 21.66 -11.34 -3.25
N LYS A 175 20.67 -12.16 -2.91
CA LYS A 175 20.67 -13.01 -1.70
C LYS A 175 21.76 -14.08 -1.74
N GLU A 176 22.03 -14.69 -2.89
CA GLU A 176 23.18 -15.59 -3.06
C GLU A 176 24.50 -14.85 -2.89
N LYS A 177 24.65 -13.64 -3.43
CA LYS A 177 25.86 -12.83 -3.22
C LYS A 177 26.06 -12.44 -1.76
N GLU A 178 25.01 -12.04 -1.04
CA GLU A 178 25.07 -11.79 0.40
C GLU A 178 25.46 -13.07 1.16
N ASN A 179 24.83 -14.21 0.85
CA ASN A 179 25.14 -15.49 1.50
C ASN A 179 26.56 -15.98 1.17
N ILE A 180 27.03 -15.81 -0.07
CA ILE A 180 28.40 -16.16 -0.48
C ILE A 180 29.41 -15.25 0.23
N ASN A 181 29.13 -13.95 0.36
CA ASN A 181 30.02 -13.03 1.08
C ASN A 181 30.11 -13.41 2.58
N ILE A 182 28.99 -13.76 3.21
CA ILE A 182 28.96 -14.24 4.60
C ILE A 182 29.75 -15.55 4.74
N ILE A 183 29.57 -16.51 3.80
CA ILE A 183 30.32 -17.77 3.79
C ILE A 183 31.83 -17.51 3.60
N GLN A 184 32.20 -16.58 2.73
CA GLN A 184 33.60 -16.21 2.48
C GLN A 184 34.25 -15.48 3.66
N GLU A 185 33.50 -14.64 4.39
CA GLU A 185 33.96 -14.04 5.65
C GLU A 185 34.14 -15.10 6.74
N VAL A 186 33.18 -16.00 6.90
CA VAL A 186 33.26 -17.13 7.86
C VAL A 186 34.41 -18.09 7.52
N MET A 187 34.75 -18.27 6.24
CA MET A 187 35.88 -19.07 5.80
C MET A 187 37.24 -18.38 6.00
N LYS A 188 37.28 -17.04 5.98
CA LYS A 188 38.49 -16.25 6.26
C LYS A 188 38.81 -16.18 7.75
N ASP A 189 37.80 -16.22 8.61
CA ASP A 189 37.94 -16.12 10.07
C ASP A 189 38.16 -17.47 10.79
N LYS A 190 38.40 -18.55 10.06
CA LYS A 190 38.75 -19.84 10.68
C LYS A 190 40.28 -19.92 10.91
N PRO A 191 40.79 -19.84 12.15
CA PRO A 191 42.20 -20.13 12.39
C PRO A 191 42.48 -21.60 12.06
N MET A 192 43.50 -21.82 11.23
CA MET A 192 44.08 -23.15 10.98
C MET A 192 44.66 -23.69 12.30
N ALA A 193 43.87 -24.47 13.04
CA ALA A 193 44.39 -25.28 14.13
C ALA A 193 45.04 -26.54 13.56
N VAL A 194 46.36 -26.46 13.50
CA VAL A 194 47.30 -27.55 13.21
C VAL A 194 47.16 -28.68 14.25
N SER A 195 47.29 -29.90 13.75
CA SER A 195 47.39 -31.22 14.38
C SER A 195 48.01 -31.34 15.78
N LYS A 196 47.48 -32.28 16.58
CA LYS A 196 48.27 -33.13 17.51
C LYS A 196 47.61 -34.51 17.71
N GLU A 197 48.34 -35.57 17.35
CA GLU A 197 48.18 -36.95 17.86
C GLU A 197 48.28 -36.93 19.42
N ILE A 198 47.72 -37.83 20.24
CA ILE A 198 47.94 -39.27 20.46
C ILE A 198 46.81 -39.69 21.45
N SER A 199 46.12 -40.83 21.37
CA SER A 199 46.38 -42.05 22.18
C SER A 199 45.33 -43.16 21.93
N LYS A 200 45.76 -44.36 21.52
CA LYS A 200 45.02 -45.63 21.73
C LYS A 200 45.39 -46.21 23.11
N PRO A 201 44.50 -46.97 23.78
CA PRO A 201 44.55 -48.45 23.73
C PRO A 201 43.14 -49.12 23.66
N LYS A 202 42.83 -50.04 22.74
CA LYS A 202 43.10 -51.51 22.64
C LYS A 202 41.94 -52.36 23.27
N PRO A 203 41.82 -53.67 22.97
CA PRO A 203 40.92 -54.23 21.94
C PRO A 203 39.76 -55.08 22.51
N SER A 204 38.77 -55.35 21.66
CA SER A 204 37.61 -56.22 21.93
C SER A 204 37.99 -57.72 21.94
N SER A 205 37.61 -58.43 23.00
CA SER A 205 37.46 -59.89 23.00
C SER A 205 36.43 -60.33 24.06
N ASN A 206 35.25 -60.81 23.65
CA ASN A 206 34.91 -62.23 23.72
C ASN A 206 33.46 -62.53 23.28
N SER A 207 33.36 -63.71 22.71
CA SER A 207 32.24 -64.51 22.19
C SER A 207 31.18 -64.98 23.20
N ASN A 208 29.93 -65.11 22.75
CA ASN A 208 29.04 -66.30 22.81
C ASN A 208 27.58 -65.85 22.48
N GLN A 209 26.92 -66.30 21.41
CA GLN A 209 26.27 -67.60 21.11
C GLN A 209 25.08 -68.02 22.02
N GLY A 210 23.92 -68.24 21.39
CA GLY A 210 22.72 -68.99 21.85
C GLY A 210 21.53 -68.11 22.27
N GLY A 211 20.40 -68.00 21.55
CA GLY A 211 19.37 -69.01 21.24
C GLY A 211 18.14 -68.73 22.14
N TYR A 212 16.90 -68.47 21.70
CA TYR A 212 16.03 -69.32 20.89
C TYR A 212 14.89 -68.55 20.19
N LYS A 213 14.46 -69.17 19.08
CA LYS A 213 13.32 -68.90 18.19
C LYS A 213 11.95 -68.97 18.91
N LYS A 214 11.01 -68.13 18.44
CA LYS A 214 9.56 -68.37 18.57
C LYS A 214 9.09 -69.37 17.51
N THR A 215 8.48 -70.46 17.95
CA THR A 215 7.51 -71.26 17.18
C THR A 215 6.41 -71.72 18.12
N LYS A 216 5.18 -71.33 17.77
CA LYS A 216 3.85 -71.75 18.26
C LYS A 216 3.67 -71.99 19.75
#